data_AF-A0A9D8ZTN7-F1
#
_entry.id   AF-A0A9D8ZTN7-F1
#
_cell.length_a   1.000
_cell.length_b   1.000
_cell.length_c   1.000
_cell.angle_alpha   90.00
_cell.angle_beta   90.00
_cell.angle_gamma   90.00
#
_symmetry.space_group_name_H-M   'P 1'
#
loop_
_entity.id
_entity.type
_entity.pdbx_description
1 polymer ?
#
loop_
_entity_poly.entity_id
_entity_poly.type
_entity_poly.pdbx_seq_one_letter_code
_entity_poly.pdbx_strand_id
1 'polypeptide(L)'
;MSLSIRQLLVTGFLLMLTSDNIFAQLRNEVVEGDTLLIFTQPMRDRFTEKVTARVSKTDSIFKYEFEIGNEPESRQSIWLWLFISEASFFDPLVPNGWRLINRGNPTRINWGAQSEEAQIGPSEVLKSFGFHTSSLPTIKNYYMEGWAQFILEEEPDSVENSSFFDVVKKGTTIFPRVIPIQSQTEQIYTLKTYLKRSCEELGWITNKGTCNSLEVKLRNVHKHLENEKPKQAANVLGAFLNEVEAQKDKALTSEAYALLFFNGEYLLKKLEEEGEK
;
A
#
# COMPACT_ATOMS: atom_id res chain seq x y z
N MET A 1 -25.22 34.02 13.96
CA MET A 1 -25.36 32.66 13.42
C MET A 1 -24.61 31.74 14.37
N SER A 2 -25.29 31.14 15.36
CA SER A 2 -24.65 30.28 16.36
C SER A 2 -24.56 28.85 15.79
N LEU A 3 -23.36 28.36 15.54
CA LEU A 3 -23.13 26.93 15.35
C LEU A 3 -23.51 26.23 16.66
N SER A 4 -24.21 25.10 16.58
CA SER A 4 -24.54 24.34 17.79
C SER A 4 -23.25 23.80 18.43
N ILE A 5 -23.25 23.60 19.75
CA ILE A 5 -22.12 23.00 20.49
C ILE A 5 -21.69 21.66 19.85
N ARG A 6 -22.65 20.91 19.28
CA ARG A 6 -22.38 19.69 18.50
C ARG A 6 -21.54 19.94 17.24
N GLN A 7 -21.79 21.02 16.50
CA GLN A 7 -20.98 21.38 15.31
C GLN A 7 -19.58 21.85 15.68
N LEU A 8 -19.42 22.57 16.80
CA LEU A 8 -18.11 22.99 17.31
C LEU A 8 -17.25 21.82 17.78
N LEU A 9 -17.85 20.82 18.43
CA LEU A 9 -17.16 19.61 18.86
C LEU A 9 -16.69 18.76 17.67
N VAL A 10 -17.55 18.52 16.67
CA VAL A 10 -17.18 17.74 15.47
C VAL A 10 -16.05 18.40 14.67
N THR A 11 -16.10 19.72 14.53
CA THR A 11 -15.08 20.47 13.77
C THR A 11 -13.76 20.58 14.54
N GLY A 12 -13.81 20.74 15.87
CA GLY A 12 -12.61 20.73 16.73
C GLY A 12 -11.96 19.35 16.84
N PHE A 13 -12.75 18.28 16.81
CA PHE A 13 -12.27 16.90 16.88
C PHE A 13 -11.45 16.52 15.63
N LEU A 14 -11.87 16.99 14.44
CA LEU A 14 -11.14 16.77 13.18
C LEU A 14 -9.76 17.46 13.15
N LEU A 15 -9.59 18.53 13.92
CA LEU A 15 -8.35 19.31 14.03
C LEU A 15 -7.36 18.72 15.07
N MET A 16 -7.83 17.95 16.06
CA MET A 16 -6.97 17.35 17.09
C MET A 16 -6.31 16.02 16.68
N LEU A 17 -6.61 15.49 15.50
CA LEU A 17 -6.06 14.22 14.98
C LEU A 17 -4.61 14.30 14.46
N THR A 18 -3.79 15.25 14.94
CA THR A 18 -2.44 15.53 14.41
C THR A 18 -1.28 15.24 15.36
N SER A 19 -1.46 14.42 16.41
CA SER A 19 -0.37 14.07 17.33
C SER A 19 -0.15 12.55 17.46
N ASP A 20 1.10 12.14 17.65
CA ASP A 20 1.66 10.81 17.37
C ASP A 20 1.18 9.61 18.23
N ASN A 21 -0.01 9.66 18.87
CA ASN A 21 -0.45 8.59 19.80
C ASN A 21 -1.93 8.17 19.71
N ILE A 22 -2.56 8.35 18.54
CA ILE A 22 -4.03 8.37 18.43
C ILE A 22 -4.75 7.02 18.53
N PHE A 23 -4.15 5.86 18.24
CA PHE A 23 -4.92 4.60 18.24
C PHE A 23 -4.97 3.86 19.57
N ALA A 24 -4.09 4.17 20.53
CA ALA A 24 -4.11 3.55 21.87
C ALA A 24 -4.76 4.45 22.94
N GLN A 25 -5.05 5.72 22.62
CA GLN A 25 -5.51 6.72 23.58
C GLN A 25 -6.76 7.51 23.17
N LEU A 26 -7.45 7.16 22.08
CA LEU A 26 -8.82 7.65 21.82
C LEU A 26 -9.85 6.90 22.68
N ARG A 27 -9.64 6.89 24.00
CA ARG A 27 -10.75 6.75 24.94
C ARG A 27 -11.31 8.16 25.11
N ASN A 28 -12.21 8.55 24.20
CA ASN A 28 -12.85 9.86 24.24
C ASN A 28 -13.93 9.87 25.31
N GLU A 29 -13.51 9.86 26.56
CA GLU A 29 -14.38 10.20 27.68
C GLU A 29 -14.61 11.72 27.61
N VAL A 30 -15.65 12.14 26.87
CA VAL A 30 -16.17 13.50 26.98
C VAL A 30 -17.19 13.46 28.11
N VAL A 31 -16.81 14.03 29.25
CA VAL A 31 -17.70 14.20 30.39
C VAL A 31 -18.46 15.52 30.18
N GLU A 32 -19.73 15.43 29.80
CA GLU A 32 -20.66 16.57 29.77
C GLU A 32 -21.61 16.45 30.96
N GLY A 33 -21.26 17.10 32.07
CA GLY A 33 -21.98 16.93 33.36
C GLY A 33 -21.62 15.60 34.04
N ASP A 34 -22.63 14.84 34.48
CA ASP A 34 -22.47 13.50 35.09
C ASP A 34 -22.58 12.36 34.07
N THR A 35 -22.69 12.68 32.76
CA THR A 35 -22.89 11.70 31.69
C THR A 35 -21.58 11.44 30.96
N LEU A 36 -21.16 10.16 30.95
CA LEU A 36 -20.05 9.70 30.11
C LEU A 36 -20.59 9.39 28.71
N LEU A 37 -20.10 10.10 27.68
CA LEU A 37 -20.44 9.80 26.30
C LEU A 37 -19.41 8.82 25.73
N ILE A 38 -19.87 7.69 25.21
CA ILE A 38 -19.02 6.68 24.56
C ILE A 38 -19.26 6.74 23.05
N PHE A 39 -18.18 6.86 22.29
CA PHE A 39 -18.23 6.83 20.84
C PHE A 39 -18.12 5.38 20.36
N THR A 40 -19.22 4.76 19.94
CA THR A 40 -19.16 3.49 19.22
C THR A 40 -18.59 3.75 17.83
N GLN A 41 -17.52 3.04 17.44
CA GLN A 41 -16.97 3.17 16.10
C GLN A 41 -17.82 2.35 15.12
N PRO A 42 -18.61 2.97 14.23
CA PRO A 42 -19.36 2.23 13.23
C PRO A 42 -18.39 1.48 12.31
N MET A 43 -18.82 0.33 11.75
CA MET A 43 -18.04 -0.37 10.72
C MET A 43 -17.67 0.58 9.57
N ARG A 44 -16.39 0.58 9.18
CA ARG A 44 -15.81 1.45 8.15
C ARG A 44 -15.23 0.65 6.99
N ASP A 45 -15.78 -0.52 6.71
CA ASP A 45 -15.30 -1.45 5.68
C ASP A 45 -16.40 -1.83 4.67
N ARG A 46 -17.55 -1.14 4.67
CA ARG A 46 -18.72 -1.44 3.83
C ARG A 46 -18.60 -0.84 2.42
N PHE A 47 -17.48 -1.10 1.78
CA PHE A 47 -17.21 -0.76 0.38
C PHE A 47 -16.38 -1.87 -0.28
N THR A 48 -16.41 -1.90 -1.61
CA THR A 48 -15.55 -2.70 -2.46
C THR A 48 -14.60 -1.75 -3.18
N GLU A 49 -13.31 -1.85 -2.88
CA GLU A 49 -12.28 -1.02 -3.48
C GLU A 49 -11.58 -1.70 -4.67
N LYS A 50 -11.02 -0.87 -5.54
CA LYS A 50 -10.06 -1.29 -6.56
C LYS A 50 -8.82 -0.43 -6.48
N VAL A 51 -7.68 -1.04 -6.17
CA VAL A 51 -6.39 -0.34 -6.11
C VAL A 51 -5.53 -0.77 -7.27
N THR A 52 -5.02 0.21 -8.02
CA THR A 52 -4.01 -0.02 -9.05
C THR A 52 -2.78 0.81 -8.74
N ALA A 53 -1.61 0.17 -8.73
CA ALA A 53 -0.32 0.82 -8.50
C ALA A 53 0.56 0.75 -9.74
N ARG A 54 1.24 1.85 -10.03
CA ARG A 54 2.26 1.98 -11.08
C ARG A 54 3.55 2.45 -10.46
N VAL A 55 4.66 1.91 -10.96
CA VAL A 55 6.00 2.37 -10.57
C VAL A 55 6.77 2.71 -11.82
N SER A 56 7.38 3.88 -11.81
CA SER A 56 8.38 4.30 -12.79
C SER A 56 9.69 4.62 -12.07
N LYS A 57 10.81 4.45 -12.77
CA LYS A 57 12.14 4.72 -12.24
C LYS A 57 12.82 5.78 -13.11
N THR A 58 13.40 6.79 -12.48
CA THR A 58 14.32 7.76 -13.09
C THR A 58 15.59 7.76 -12.25
N ASP A 59 16.73 7.42 -12.86
CA ASP A 59 17.99 7.17 -12.16
C ASP A 59 17.84 6.14 -11.03
N SER A 60 18.09 6.52 -9.79
CA SER A 60 17.92 5.69 -8.59
C SER A 60 16.61 5.95 -7.84
N ILE A 61 15.74 6.81 -8.38
CA ILE A 61 14.50 7.23 -7.73
C ILE A 61 13.30 6.56 -8.40
N PHE A 62 12.50 5.90 -7.57
CA PHE A 62 11.22 5.33 -7.93
C PHE A 62 10.11 6.32 -7.61
N LYS A 63 9.19 6.49 -8.56
CA LYS A 63 7.92 7.18 -8.37
C LYS A 63 6.83 6.11 -8.28
N TYR A 64 6.12 6.09 -7.15
CA TYR A 64 4.96 5.24 -6.93
C TYR A 64 3.71 6.07 -7.13
N GLU A 65 2.81 5.62 -7.99
CA GLU A 65 1.53 6.26 -8.27
C GLU A 65 0.41 5.25 -8.11
N PHE A 66 -0.68 5.71 -7.51
CA PHE A 66 -1.81 4.88 -7.18
C PHE A 66 -3.13 5.51 -7.64
N GLU A 67 -4.00 4.63 -8.08
CA GLU A 67 -5.37 4.91 -8.50
C GLU A 67 -6.29 4.07 -7.61
N ILE A 68 -7.25 4.74 -6.97
CA ILE A 68 -8.21 4.13 -6.04
C ILE A 68 -9.59 4.29 -6.63
N GLY A 69 -10.26 3.18 -6.91
CA GLY A 69 -11.66 3.12 -7.28
C GLY A 69 -12.52 2.61 -6.14
N ASN A 70 -13.76 3.06 -6.10
CA ASN A 70 -14.80 2.55 -5.23
C ASN A 70 -15.94 2.00 -6.09
N GLU A 71 -16.23 0.71 -5.99
CA GLU A 71 -17.16 0.05 -6.91
C GLU A 71 -18.62 0.53 -6.69
N PRO A 72 -19.50 0.40 -7.70
CA PRO A 72 -20.86 0.95 -7.65
C PRO A 72 -21.74 0.39 -6.52
N GLU A 73 -21.52 -0.84 -6.07
CA GLU A 73 -22.29 -1.49 -5.02
C GLU A 73 -21.89 -1.08 -3.59
N SER A 74 -20.85 -0.27 -3.45
CA SER A 74 -20.36 0.21 -2.16
C SER A 74 -21.39 1.04 -1.40
N ARG A 75 -21.42 0.88 -0.07
CA ARG A 75 -22.32 1.62 0.83
C ARG A 75 -21.67 2.80 1.51
N GLN A 76 -20.35 2.94 1.38
CA GLN A 76 -19.55 3.99 1.98
C GLN A 76 -18.61 4.59 0.94
N SER A 77 -18.40 5.90 1.04
CA SER A 77 -17.32 6.58 0.34
C SER A 77 -15.99 6.34 1.05
N ILE A 78 -14.89 6.24 0.32
CA ILE A 78 -13.55 6.06 0.92
C ILE A 78 -13.02 7.43 1.30
N TRP A 79 -12.64 7.62 2.56
CA TRP A 79 -12.13 8.91 3.06
C TRP A 79 -10.70 8.83 3.59
N LEU A 80 -10.21 7.63 3.93
CA LEU A 80 -8.86 7.41 4.46
C LEU A 80 -8.20 6.26 3.72
N TRP A 81 -6.93 6.46 3.37
CA TRP A 81 -6.06 5.41 2.86
C TRP A 81 -4.69 5.47 3.53
N LEU A 82 -4.18 4.31 3.96
CA LEU A 82 -3.01 4.20 4.84
C LEU A 82 -2.11 3.02 4.42
N PHE A 83 -0.80 3.26 4.52
CA PHE A 83 0.23 2.23 4.61
C PHE A 83 1.04 2.35 5.89
N ILE A 84 1.55 1.21 6.34
CA ILE A 84 2.55 1.13 7.40
C ILE A 84 3.84 0.64 6.74
N SER A 85 4.87 1.48 6.72
CA SER A 85 6.16 1.16 6.11
C SER A 85 7.28 1.96 6.74
N GLU A 86 8.43 1.34 6.90
CA GLU A 86 9.67 1.96 7.41
C GLU A 86 10.46 2.67 6.30
N ALA A 87 10.02 2.57 5.03
CA ALA A 87 10.69 3.20 3.92
C ALA A 87 10.52 4.73 3.96
N SER A 88 11.62 5.46 3.80
CA SER A 88 11.56 6.91 3.61
C SER A 88 11.00 7.25 2.24
N PHE A 89 10.16 8.29 2.19
CA PHE A 89 9.58 8.82 0.97
C PHE A 89 9.62 10.36 0.99
N PHE A 90 9.54 10.96 -0.19
CA PHE A 90 9.56 12.41 -0.38
C PHE A 90 8.63 12.79 -1.54
N ASP A 91 8.35 14.09 -1.68
CA ASP A 91 7.49 14.68 -2.72
C ASP A 91 6.15 13.92 -2.91
N PRO A 92 5.31 13.91 -1.86
CA PRO A 92 4.04 13.20 -1.90
C PRO A 92 3.10 13.82 -2.94
N LEU A 93 2.51 12.94 -3.74
CA LEU A 93 1.42 13.27 -4.65
C LEU A 93 0.12 13.14 -3.84
N VAL A 94 -0.60 14.26 -3.74
CA VAL A 94 -1.83 14.39 -2.95
C VAL A 94 -2.92 14.91 -3.88
N PRO A 95 -4.01 14.16 -4.08
CA PRO A 95 -5.13 14.63 -4.90
C PRO A 95 -5.78 15.89 -4.33
N ASN A 96 -6.48 16.66 -5.18
CA ASN A 96 -7.20 17.84 -4.73
C ASN A 96 -8.25 17.48 -3.66
N GLY A 97 -8.37 18.28 -2.61
CA GLY A 97 -9.26 18.01 -1.48
C GLY A 97 -8.78 16.90 -0.53
N TRP A 98 -7.59 16.33 -0.74
CA TRP A 98 -6.96 15.38 0.20
C TRP A 98 -5.76 16.03 0.89
N ARG A 99 -5.39 15.49 2.05
CA ARG A 99 -4.16 15.86 2.76
C ARG A 99 -3.43 14.64 3.30
N LEU A 100 -2.13 14.79 3.54
CA LEU A 100 -1.41 13.85 4.40
C LEU A 100 -1.76 14.12 5.85
N ILE A 101 -2.16 13.08 6.60
CA ILE A 101 -2.55 13.24 8.01
C ILE A 101 -1.33 13.18 8.93
N ASN A 102 -0.42 12.22 8.70
CA ASN A 102 0.74 11.99 9.57
C ASN A 102 2.08 12.30 8.88
N ARG A 103 2.39 13.60 8.72
CA ARG A 103 3.68 14.02 8.12
C ARG A 103 4.92 13.73 8.99
N GLY A 104 4.75 13.49 10.29
CA GLY A 104 5.86 13.34 11.25
C GLY A 104 6.30 11.90 11.51
N ASN A 105 5.51 10.91 11.11
CA ASN A 105 5.79 9.51 11.43
C ASN A 105 6.43 8.79 10.24
N PRO A 106 7.73 8.47 10.28
CA PRO A 106 8.41 7.82 9.16
C PRO A 106 7.91 6.40 8.89
N THR A 107 7.11 5.82 9.81
CA THR A 107 6.59 4.46 9.69
C THR A 107 5.24 4.38 9.00
N ARG A 108 4.62 5.51 8.63
CA ARG A 108 3.25 5.55 8.10
C ARG A 108 3.10 6.62 7.03
N ILE A 109 2.35 6.31 5.98
CA ILE A 109 1.84 7.31 5.06
C ILE A 109 0.34 7.13 4.95
N ASN A 110 -0.40 8.22 5.14
CA ASN A 110 -1.84 8.21 4.96
C ASN A 110 -2.33 9.48 4.28
N TRP A 111 -3.32 9.30 3.43
CA TRP A 111 -4.08 10.37 2.81
C TRP A 111 -5.48 10.34 3.41
N GLY A 112 -6.00 11.52 3.74
CA GLY A 112 -7.39 11.68 4.15
C GLY A 112 -8.09 12.79 3.38
N ALA A 113 -9.34 12.55 2.99
CA ALA A 113 -10.22 13.55 2.42
C ALA A 113 -10.46 14.70 3.42
N GLN A 114 -10.45 15.94 2.94
CA GLN A 114 -10.64 17.15 3.76
C GLN A 114 -12.10 17.55 3.91
N SER A 115 -12.97 17.06 3.03
CA SER A 115 -14.42 17.29 3.05
C SER A 115 -15.16 16.07 2.51
N GLU A 116 -16.49 16.06 2.61
CA GLU A 116 -17.33 14.98 2.10
C GLU A 116 -17.28 14.89 0.57
N GLU A 117 -17.24 16.05 -0.10
CA GLU A 117 -17.16 16.15 -1.57
C GLU A 117 -15.82 15.67 -2.14
N ALA A 118 -14.78 15.58 -1.31
CA ALA A 118 -13.47 15.07 -1.70
C ALA A 118 -13.34 13.54 -1.51
N GLN A 119 -14.28 12.89 -0.82
CA GLN A 119 -14.24 11.43 -0.62
C GLN A 119 -14.42 10.69 -1.95
N ILE A 120 -13.97 9.43 -2.02
CA ILE A 120 -14.19 8.60 -3.22
C ILE A 120 -15.53 7.88 -3.07
N GLY A 121 -16.58 8.43 -3.65
CA GLY A 121 -17.93 7.86 -3.64
C GLY A 121 -18.08 6.59 -4.49
N PRO A 122 -19.19 5.84 -4.36
CA PRO A 122 -19.46 4.68 -5.21
C PRO A 122 -19.43 5.03 -6.71
N SER A 123 -18.79 4.19 -7.51
CA SER A 123 -18.48 4.38 -8.94
C SER A 123 -17.40 5.44 -9.26
N GLU A 124 -16.80 6.08 -8.26
CA GLU A 124 -15.74 7.06 -8.48
C GLU A 124 -14.35 6.43 -8.47
N VAL A 125 -13.43 7.07 -9.21
CA VAL A 125 -12.03 6.71 -9.26
C VAL A 125 -11.20 7.96 -9.07
N LEU A 126 -10.30 7.94 -8.10
CA LEU A 126 -9.39 9.03 -7.81
C LEU A 126 -7.94 8.61 -8.06
N LYS A 127 -7.21 9.48 -8.76
CA LYS A 127 -5.81 9.28 -9.16
C LYS A 127 -4.91 10.24 -8.40
N SER A 128 -3.61 10.09 -8.62
CA SER A 128 -2.57 11.02 -8.13
C SER A 128 -2.28 10.90 -6.63
N PHE A 129 -2.54 9.74 -6.05
CA PHE A 129 -1.89 9.37 -4.80
C PHE A 129 -0.51 8.82 -5.12
N GLY A 130 0.50 9.16 -4.33
CA GLY A 130 1.85 8.68 -4.62
C GLY A 130 2.93 9.44 -3.90
N PHE A 131 4.17 9.11 -4.22
CA PHE A 131 5.38 9.71 -3.65
C PHE A 131 6.62 9.17 -4.38
N HIS A 132 7.77 9.73 -4.05
CA HIS A 132 9.07 9.29 -4.53
C HIS A 132 9.88 8.60 -3.41
N THR A 133 10.74 7.65 -3.78
CA THR A 133 11.66 6.97 -2.86
C THR A 133 12.80 6.29 -3.62
N SER A 134 13.89 5.96 -2.95
CA SER A 134 14.97 5.11 -3.48
C SER A 134 14.73 3.60 -3.23
N SER A 135 13.62 3.25 -2.57
CA SER A 135 13.31 1.88 -2.15
C SER A 135 12.62 1.04 -3.24
N LEU A 136 13.02 -0.23 -3.34
CA LEU A 136 12.48 -1.20 -4.29
C LEU A 136 11.03 -1.60 -3.97
N PRO A 137 10.24 -2.01 -4.97
CA PRO A 137 8.89 -2.51 -4.73
C PRO A 137 8.89 -3.81 -3.91
N THR A 138 7.93 -3.94 -3.00
CA THR A 138 7.53 -5.17 -2.31
C THR A 138 6.02 -5.30 -2.34
N ILE A 139 5.52 -6.49 -2.05
CA ILE A 139 4.11 -6.69 -1.72
C ILE A 139 3.87 -6.19 -0.29
N LYS A 140 2.84 -5.35 -0.09
CA LYS A 140 2.48 -4.81 1.22
C LYS A 140 0.97 -4.69 1.35
N ASN A 141 0.49 -4.78 2.59
CA ASN A 141 -0.90 -4.48 2.89
C ASN A 141 -1.12 -2.97 2.91
N TYR A 142 -2.28 -2.55 2.43
CA TYR A 142 -2.84 -1.23 2.69
C TYR A 142 -4.10 -1.35 3.55
N TYR A 143 -4.50 -0.24 4.13
CA TYR A 143 -5.70 -0.12 4.94
C TYR A 143 -6.53 1.06 4.44
N MET A 144 -7.85 0.89 4.36
CA MET A 144 -8.79 1.92 3.94
C MET A 144 -9.95 2.03 4.91
N GLU A 145 -10.45 3.25 5.11
CA GLU A 145 -11.71 3.46 5.81
C GLU A 145 -12.77 4.10 4.91
N GLY A 146 -13.97 3.55 5.05
CA GLY A 146 -15.21 4.13 4.59
C GLY A 146 -15.66 5.23 5.55
N TRP A 147 -16.24 6.30 5.01
CA TRP A 147 -16.83 7.34 5.80
C TRP A 147 -18.07 6.81 6.52
N ALA A 148 -18.19 7.17 7.79
CA ALA A 148 -19.35 6.87 8.60
C ALA A 148 -19.60 8.05 9.53
N GLN A 149 -20.86 8.47 9.64
CA GLN A 149 -21.25 9.47 10.61
C GLN A 149 -21.05 8.90 12.02
N PHE A 150 -20.38 9.65 12.89
CA PHE A 150 -20.29 9.31 14.29
C PHE A 150 -21.69 9.39 14.91
N ILE A 151 -22.15 8.29 15.51
CA ILE A 151 -23.37 8.26 16.31
C ILE A 151 -22.94 8.42 17.76
N LEU A 152 -23.47 9.45 18.43
CA LEU A 152 -23.36 9.59 19.88
C LEU A 152 -24.44 8.69 20.49
N GLU A 153 -24.03 7.60 21.12
CA GLU A 153 -24.92 6.70 21.86
C GLU A 153 -24.69 6.90 23.37
N GLU A 154 -25.76 6.78 24.15
CA GLU A 154 -25.67 6.67 25.61
C GLU A 154 -24.99 5.33 25.98
N GLU A 155 -24.23 5.31 27.08
CA GLU A 155 -23.32 4.21 27.44
C GLU A 155 -23.89 2.81 27.14
N PRO A 156 -23.27 2.03 26.24
CA PRO A 156 -23.58 0.61 26.16
C PRO A 156 -23.09 -0.09 27.44
N ASP A 157 -23.89 -1.05 27.94
CA ASP A 157 -23.59 -1.86 29.13
C ASP A 157 -22.25 -2.63 29.06
N SER A 158 -21.60 -2.67 27.89
CA SER A 158 -20.25 -3.21 27.71
C SER A 158 -19.55 -2.58 26.50
N VAL A 159 -18.34 -2.03 26.72
CA VAL A 159 -17.47 -1.53 25.64
C VAL A 159 -16.59 -2.68 25.14
N GLU A 160 -16.89 -3.24 23.97
CA GLU A 160 -15.93 -4.09 23.25
C GLU A 160 -14.79 -3.22 22.70
N ASN A 161 -13.56 -3.53 23.13
CA ASN A 161 -12.35 -2.84 22.71
C ASN A 161 -11.92 -3.34 21.33
N SER A 162 -12.55 -2.81 20.26
CA SER A 162 -12.16 -3.10 18.88
C SER A 162 -10.90 -2.30 18.50
N SER A 163 -9.91 -2.98 17.92
CA SER A 163 -8.74 -2.35 17.33
C SER A 163 -9.15 -1.61 16.05
N PHE A 164 -8.48 -0.52 15.71
CA PHE A 164 -8.62 0.13 14.40
C PHE A 164 -8.56 -0.90 13.25
N PHE A 165 -7.66 -1.87 13.36
CA PHE A 165 -7.49 -2.89 12.33
C PHE A 165 -8.67 -3.86 12.18
N ASP A 166 -9.61 -3.86 13.13
CA ASP A 166 -10.80 -4.71 13.12
C ASP A 166 -11.96 -4.06 12.35
N VAL A 167 -11.92 -2.74 12.14
CA VAL A 167 -13.02 -1.97 11.51
C VAL A 167 -12.67 -1.36 10.16
N VAL A 168 -11.42 -1.52 9.70
CA VAL A 168 -10.93 -1.03 8.40
C VAL A 168 -10.88 -2.12 7.35
N LYS A 169 -11.01 -1.73 6.08
CA LYS A 169 -10.75 -2.63 4.96
C LYS A 169 -9.26 -2.86 4.80
N LYS A 170 -8.85 -4.11 4.58
CA LYS A 170 -7.46 -4.49 4.30
C LYS A 170 -7.35 -5.07 2.90
N GLY A 171 -6.40 -4.56 2.12
CA GLY A 171 -6.06 -5.12 0.82
C GLY A 171 -4.55 -5.22 0.62
N THR A 172 -4.13 -5.65 -0.56
CA THR A 172 -2.71 -5.85 -0.92
C THR A 172 -2.37 -5.12 -2.22
N THR A 173 -1.25 -4.42 -2.22
CA THR A 173 -0.68 -3.79 -3.43
C THR A 173 0.86 -3.79 -3.33
N ILE A 174 1.54 -3.14 -4.25
CA ILE A 174 2.97 -2.88 -4.13
C ILE A 174 3.23 -1.60 -3.32
N PHE A 175 4.26 -1.65 -2.50
CA PHE A 175 4.73 -0.51 -1.72
C PHE A 175 6.26 -0.61 -1.61
N PRO A 176 6.99 0.48 -1.36
CA PRO A 176 8.42 0.38 -1.19
C PRO A 176 8.85 -0.40 0.05
N ARG A 177 9.98 -1.09 -0.08
CA ARG A 177 10.68 -1.80 0.99
C ARG A 177 12.08 -1.22 1.15
N VAL A 178 12.45 -0.94 2.40
CA VAL A 178 13.86 -0.68 2.76
C VAL A 178 14.67 -1.87 2.27
N ILE A 179 15.62 -1.64 1.36
CA ILE A 179 16.43 -2.73 0.79
C ILE A 179 17.34 -3.25 1.90
N PRO A 180 17.10 -4.45 2.45
CA PRO A 180 18.01 -5.01 3.44
C PRO A 180 19.33 -5.39 2.76
N ILE A 181 20.42 -5.43 3.53
CA ILE A 181 21.66 -6.06 3.07
C ILE A 181 21.38 -7.55 2.94
N GLN A 182 21.16 -8.01 1.71
CA GLN A 182 20.84 -9.40 1.36
C GLN A 182 21.89 -9.95 0.41
N SER A 183 22.21 -11.23 0.59
CA SER A 183 22.94 -12.01 -0.41
C SER A 183 22.14 -12.10 -1.71
N GLN A 184 22.83 -12.31 -2.84
CA GLN A 184 22.18 -12.55 -4.13
C GLN A 184 21.20 -13.74 -4.08
N THR A 185 21.56 -14.77 -3.32
CA THR A 185 20.73 -15.95 -3.05
C THR A 185 19.41 -15.58 -2.35
N GLU A 186 19.44 -14.72 -1.33
CA GLU A 186 18.21 -14.24 -0.67
C GLU A 186 17.36 -13.36 -1.59
N GLN A 187 18.00 -12.57 -2.45
CA GLN A 187 17.30 -11.73 -3.43
C GLN A 187 16.58 -12.59 -4.48
N ILE A 188 17.18 -13.68 -4.97
CA ILE A 188 16.49 -14.59 -5.89
C ILE A 188 15.34 -15.34 -5.20
N TYR A 189 15.46 -15.71 -3.92
CA TYR A 189 14.33 -16.26 -3.15
C TYR A 189 13.19 -15.25 -2.98
N THR A 190 13.52 -13.98 -2.79
CA THR A 190 12.55 -12.88 -2.76
C THR A 190 11.82 -12.78 -4.09
N LEU A 191 12.53 -12.75 -5.22
CA LEU A 191 11.93 -12.71 -6.57
C LEU A 191 11.03 -13.92 -6.86
N LYS A 192 11.46 -15.13 -6.47
CA LYS A 192 10.64 -16.35 -6.59
C LYS A 192 9.36 -16.24 -5.77
N THR A 193 9.45 -15.71 -4.55
CA THR A 193 8.27 -15.46 -3.69
C THR A 193 7.33 -14.46 -4.34
N TYR A 194 7.84 -13.35 -4.87
CA TYR A 194 7.04 -12.36 -5.59
C TYR A 194 6.35 -12.92 -6.82
N LEU A 195 7.07 -13.70 -7.64
CA LEU A 195 6.49 -14.38 -8.79
C LEU A 195 5.37 -15.32 -8.38
N LYS A 196 5.62 -16.18 -7.38
CA LYS A 196 4.64 -17.15 -6.88
C LYS A 196 3.36 -16.44 -6.42
N ARG A 197 3.48 -15.43 -5.55
CA ARG A 197 2.32 -14.68 -5.04
C ARG A 197 1.57 -13.95 -6.15
N SER A 198 2.28 -13.39 -7.13
CA SER A 198 1.67 -12.73 -8.28
C SER A 198 0.85 -13.69 -9.16
N CYS A 199 1.31 -14.95 -9.29
CA CYS A 199 0.66 -16.00 -10.07
C CYS A 199 -0.50 -16.69 -9.35
N GLU A 200 -0.32 -17.00 -8.06
CA GLU A 200 -1.21 -17.94 -7.34
C GLU A 200 -2.18 -17.24 -6.38
N GLU A 201 -1.79 -16.10 -5.82
CA GLU A 201 -2.55 -15.47 -4.72
C GLU A 201 -3.22 -14.17 -5.15
N LEU A 202 -2.51 -13.33 -5.90
CA LEU A 202 -2.90 -11.94 -6.16
C LEU A 202 -3.55 -11.74 -7.54
N GLY A 203 -3.43 -12.73 -8.44
CA GLY A 203 -3.94 -12.62 -9.80
C GLY A 203 -3.27 -11.53 -10.64
N TRP A 204 -2.08 -11.05 -10.24
CA TRP A 204 -1.33 -10.02 -10.96
C TRP A 204 -0.65 -10.56 -12.23
N ILE A 205 -0.55 -11.89 -12.37
CA ILE A 205 -0.17 -12.56 -13.61
C ILE A 205 -1.30 -13.49 -14.03
N THR A 206 -1.95 -13.17 -15.15
CA THR A 206 -3.19 -13.84 -15.57
C THR A 206 -2.94 -15.07 -16.45
N ASN A 207 -1.73 -15.20 -17.00
CA ASN A 207 -1.37 -16.29 -17.91
C ASN A 207 -0.48 -17.34 -17.23
N LYS A 208 -0.99 -18.58 -17.11
CA LYS A 208 -0.26 -19.71 -16.50
C LYS A 208 1.03 -20.08 -17.25
N GLY A 209 1.04 -19.94 -18.58
CA GLY A 209 2.24 -20.17 -19.39
C GLY A 209 3.36 -19.19 -19.06
N THR A 210 3.02 -17.92 -18.90
CA THR A 210 3.95 -16.87 -18.44
C THR A 210 4.50 -17.18 -17.05
N CYS A 211 3.65 -17.59 -16.10
CA CYS A 211 4.09 -18.01 -14.76
C CYS A 211 5.15 -19.13 -14.81
N ASN A 212 4.86 -20.22 -15.54
CA ASN A 212 5.78 -21.35 -15.66
C ASN A 212 7.11 -20.96 -16.31
N SER A 213 7.04 -20.17 -17.38
CA SER A 213 8.23 -19.73 -18.13
C SER A 213 9.16 -18.86 -17.27
N LEU A 214 8.60 -17.90 -16.54
CA LEU A 214 9.33 -17.06 -15.60
C LEU A 214 9.92 -17.87 -14.43
N GLU A 215 9.16 -18.82 -13.88
CA GLU A 215 9.60 -19.66 -12.77
C GLU A 215 10.79 -20.54 -13.14
N VAL A 216 10.76 -21.16 -14.33
CA VAL A 216 11.89 -21.94 -14.87
C VAL A 216 13.15 -21.08 -14.98
N LYS A 217 13.03 -19.82 -15.43
CA LYS A 217 14.18 -18.91 -15.52
C LYS A 217 14.75 -18.58 -14.14
N LEU A 218 13.91 -18.21 -13.17
CA LEU A 218 14.40 -17.94 -11.81
C LEU A 218 15.02 -19.18 -11.14
N ARG A 219 14.50 -20.38 -11.42
CA ARG A 219 15.10 -21.64 -10.97
C ARG A 219 16.49 -21.86 -11.57
N ASN A 220 16.67 -21.54 -12.85
CA ASN A 220 17.97 -21.64 -13.52
C ASN A 220 18.96 -20.59 -13.01
N VAL A 221 18.52 -19.35 -12.74
CA VAL A 221 19.35 -18.32 -12.07
C VAL A 221 19.87 -18.85 -10.74
N HIS A 222 18.97 -19.37 -9.90
CA HIS A 222 19.32 -19.95 -8.60
C HIS A 222 20.35 -21.08 -8.74
N LYS A 223 20.12 -22.02 -9.67
CA LYS A 223 21.05 -23.12 -9.95
C LYS A 223 22.43 -22.61 -10.37
N HIS A 224 22.51 -21.57 -11.19
CA HIS A 224 23.81 -21.01 -11.59
C HIS A 224 24.54 -20.35 -10.42
N LEU A 225 23.82 -19.68 -9.51
CA LEU A 225 24.40 -19.12 -8.29
C LEU A 225 24.94 -20.20 -7.35
N GLU A 226 24.19 -21.29 -7.13
CA GLU A 226 24.65 -22.44 -6.33
C GLU A 226 25.91 -23.11 -6.90
N ASN A 227 26.15 -22.98 -8.20
CA ASN A 227 27.33 -23.52 -8.89
C ASN A 227 28.43 -22.47 -9.10
N GLU A 228 28.38 -21.33 -8.40
CA GLU A 228 29.38 -20.25 -8.49
C GLU A 228 29.58 -19.74 -9.93
N LYS A 229 28.50 -19.65 -10.70
CA LYS A 229 28.47 -19.22 -12.11
C LYS A 229 27.72 -17.89 -12.29
N PRO A 230 28.23 -16.76 -11.75
CA PRO A 230 27.51 -15.49 -11.73
C PRO A 230 27.24 -14.93 -13.13
N LYS A 231 28.17 -15.09 -14.09
CA LYS A 231 27.96 -14.65 -15.49
C LYS A 231 26.79 -15.38 -16.17
N GLN A 232 26.70 -16.69 -15.97
CA GLN A 232 25.59 -17.48 -16.49
C GLN A 232 24.28 -17.14 -15.77
N ALA A 233 24.32 -16.90 -14.46
CA ALA A 233 23.16 -16.42 -13.71
C ALA A 233 22.65 -15.07 -14.24
N ALA A 234 23.56 -14.11 -14.47
CA ALA A 234 23.24 -12.81 -15.05
C ALA A 234 22.59 -12.93 -16.44
N ASN A 235 23.15 -13.76 -17.33
CA ASN A 235 22.58 -14.00 -18.66
C ASN A 235 21.14 -14.55 -18.59
N VAL A 236 20.87 -15.51 -17.71
CA VAL A 236 19.52 -16.08 -17.54
C VAL A 236 18.58 -15.05 -16.90
N LEU A 237 19.06 -14.24 -15.95
CA LEU A 237 18.27 -13.17 -15.35
C LEU A 237 17.92 -12.06 -16.36
N GLY A 238 18.84 -11.73 -17.29
CA GLY A 238 18.55 -10.85 -18.41
C GLY A 238 17.44 -11.41 -19.31
N ALA A 239 17.46 -12.71 -19.60
CA ALA A 239 16.37 -13.36 -20.35
C ALA A 239 15.03 -13.34 -19.58
N PHE A 240 15.05 -13.45 -18.24
CA PHE A 240 13.87 -13.27 -17.40
C PHE A 240 13.31 -11.84 -17.51
N LEU A 241 14.16 -10.83 -17.39
CA LEU A 241 13.75 -9.42 -17.49
C LEU A 241 13.17 -9.07 -18.85
N ASN A 242 13.77 -9.58 -19.93
CA ASN A 242 13.25 -9.39 -21.29
C ASN A 242 11.83 -9.97 -21.46
N GLU A 243 11.55 -11.12 -20.83
CA GLU A 243 10.21 -11.69 -20.85
C GLU A 243 9.22 -10.89 -19.99
N VAL A 244 9.63 -10.45 -18.79
CA VAL A 244 8.80 -9.58 -17.93
C VAL A 244 8.40 -8.31 -18.69
N GLU A 245 9.34 -7.66 -19.37
CA GLU A 245 9.07 -6.47 -20.21
C GLU A 245 8.14 -6.81 -21.38
N ALA A 246 8.40 -7.92 -22.09
CA ALA A 246 7.58 -8.32 -23.24
C ALA A 246 6.11 -8.65 -22.88
N GLN A 247 5.86 -9.00 -21.60
CA GLN A 247 4.54 -9.37 -21.07
C GLN A 247 3.85 -8.24 -20.28
N LYS A 248 4.52 -7.09 -20.14
CA LYS A 248 3.94 -5.86 -19.60
C LYS A 248 2.64 -5.51 -20.32
N ASP A 249 1.60 -5.22 -19.55
CA ASP A 249 0.23 -4.88 -20.02
C ASP A 249 -0.46 -5.98 -20.86
N LYS A 250 0.15 -7.17 -21.00
CA LYS A 250 -0.44 -8.35 -21.69
C LYS A 250 -0.86 -9.42 -20.70
N ALA A 251 0.11 -9.97 -19.99
CA ALA A 251 -0.10 -11.02 -19.00
C ALA A 251 0.20 -10.55 -17.57
N LEU A 252 0.88 -9.41 -17.41
CA LEU A 252 1.26 -8.81 -16.13
C LEU A 252 0.45 -7.53 -15.91
N THR A 253 -0.09 -7.36 -14.70
CA THR A 253 -0.53 -6.04 -14.23
C THR A 253 0.67 -5.13 -14.00
N SER A 254 0.43 -3.83 -13.81
CA SER A 254 1.49 -2.88 -13.49
C SER A 254 2.22 -3.22 -12.18
N GLU A 255 1.53 -3.84 -11.22
CA GLU A 255 2.10 -4.32 -9.97
C GLU A 255 3.08 -5.47 -10.19
N ALA A 256 2.66 -6.52 -10.91
CA ALA A 256 3.55 -7.66 -11.21
C ALA A 256 4.77 -7.22 -12.01
N TYR A 257 4.56 -6.34 -13.01
CA TYR A 257 5.66 -5.78 -13.79
C TYR A 257 6.66 -5.04 -12.88
N ALA A 258 6.21 -4.05 -12.11
CA ALA A 258 7.09 -3.26 -11.25
C ALA A 258 7.83 -4.14 -10.22
N LEU A 259 7.11 -5.09 -9.62
CA LEU A 259 7.66 -5.98 -8.60
C LEU A 259 8.77 -6.88 -9.16
N LEU A 260 8.55 -7.49 -10.33
CA LEU A 260 9.51 -8.43 -10.92
C LEU A 260 10.65 -7.71 -11.66
N PHE A 261 10.34 -6.67 -12.43
CA PHE A 261 11.31 -5.97 -13.25
C PHE A 261 12.33 -5.21 -12.39
N PHE A 262 11.89 -4.34 -11.49
CA PHE A 262 12.83 -3.50 -10.72
C PHE A 262 13.65 -4.29 -9.70
N ASN A 263 13.07 -5.33 -9.07
CA ASN A 263 13.87 -6.21 -8.20
C ASN A 263 14.83 -7.09 -9.01
N GLY A 264 14.44 -7.55 -10.21
CA GLY A 264 15.31 -8.33 -11.09
C GLY A 264 16.46 -7.51 -11.67
N GLU A 265 16.19 -6.27 -12.09
CA GLU A 265 17.19 -5.32 -12.58
C GLU A 265 18.22 -4.99 -11.48
N TYR A 266 17.76 -4.79 -10.24
CA TYR A 266 18.65 -4.60 -9.09
C TYR A 266 19.59 -5.78 -8.88
N LEU A 267 19.04 -7.01 -8.90
CA LEU A 267 19.85 -8.23 -8.75
C LEU A 267 20.81 -8.43 -9.93
N LEU A 268 20.39 -8.14 -11.16
CA LEU A 268 21.24 -8.25 -12.34
C LEU A 268 22.49 -7.37 -12.20
N LYS A 269 22.31 -6.11 -11.82
CA LYS A 269 23.43 -5.20 -11.57
C LYS A 269 24.39 -5.75 -10.52
N LYS A 270 23.87 -6.37 -9.45
CA LYS A 270 24.69 -6.99 -8.40
C LYS A 270 25.49 -8.20 -8.89
N LEU A 271 24.94 -9.00 -9.81
CA LEU A 271 25.63 -10.14 -10.41
C LEU A 271 26.74 -9.69 -11.37
N GLU A 272 26.50 -8.63 -12.13
CA GLU A 272 27.49 -8.05 -13.05
C GLU A 272 28.69 -7.47 -12.28
N GLU A 273 28.44 -6.71 -11.20
CA GLU A 273 29.48 -6.16 -10.31
C GLU A 273 30.39 -7.24 -9.69
N GLU A 274 29.90 -8.47 -9.51
CA GLU A 274 30.68 -9.59 -8.97
C GLU A 274 31.44 -10.35 -10.06
N GLY A 275 30.86 -10.52 -11.25
CA GLY A 275 31.49 -11.22 -12.37
C GLY A 275 32.67 -10.49 -13.00
N GLU A 276 32.86 -9.22 -12.68
CA GLU A 276 34.02 -8.40 -13.07
C GLU A 276 35.24 -8.56 -12.13
N LYS A 277 35.05 -9.15 -10.95
CA LYS A 277 36.13 -9.42 -9.98
C LYS A 277 36.81 -10.76 -10.28
#